data_AF-A0AAV0WBN7-F1
#
_entry.id   AF-A0AAV0WBN7-F1
#
_cell.length_a   1.000
_cell.length_b   1.000
_cell.length_c   1.000
_cell.angle_alpha   90.00
_cell.angle_beta   90.00
_cell.angle_gamma   90.00
#
_symmetry.space_group_name_H-M   'P 1'
#
loop_
_entity.id
_entity.type
_entity.pdbx_description
1 polymer ?
#
loop_
_entity_poly.entity_id
_entity_poly.type
_entity_poly.pdbx_seq_one_letter_code
_entity_poly.pdbx_strand_id
1 'polypeptide(L)'
;MAMDMLTKAQKNIESLRNDDMFQNIYESTKKDGKVYNFDLQLSTSSNRRRRVPRQYDEKLRDQALEDSVVSYKVNTYFVILDIISADLKKKI
;
A
#
# COMPACT_ATOMS: atom_id res chain seq x y z
N MET A 1 24.66 -9.97 17.38
CA MET A 1 23.50 -9.22 17.92
C MET A 1 22.97 -8.17 16.95
N ALA A 2 23.69 -7.10 16.61
CA ALA A 2 23.15 -6.05 15.73
C ALA A 2 22.85 -6.57 14.30
N MET A 3 23.73 -7.37 13.71
CA MET A 3 23.49 -8.00 12.40
C MET A 3 22.36 -9.03 12.43
N ASP A 4 22.20 -9.76 13.53
CA ASP A 4 21.08 -10.71 13.70
C ASP A 4 19.73 -9.97 13.80
N MET A 5 19.72 -8.78 14.41
CA MET A 5 18.54 -7.93 14.45
C MET A 5 18.20 -7.37 13.06
N LEU A 6 19.20 -6.96 12.27
CA LEU A 6 19.01 -6.48 10.90
C LEU A 6 18.47 -7.58 9.97
N THR A 7 19.02 -8.79 10.06
CA THR A 7 18.55 -9.93 9.26
C THR A 7 17.14 -10.38 9.66
N LYS A 8 16.79 -10.31 10.96
CA LYS A 8 15.42 -10.55 11.43
C LYS A 8 14.46 -9.46 10.93
N ALA A 9 14.87 -8.20 10.96
CA ALA A 9 14.06 -7.08 10.46
C ALA A 9 13.77 -7.22 8.96
N GLN A 10 14.78 -7.64 8.17
CA GLN A 10 14.60 -7.90 6.74
C GLN A 10 13.53 -8.97 6.49
N LYS A 11 13.61 -10.12 7.18
CA LYS A 11 12.63 -11.21 7.06
C LYS A 11 11.21 -10.75 7.41
N ASN A 12 11.08 -9.92 8.45
CA ASN A 12 9.78 -9.37 8.84
C ASN A 12 9.21 -8.43 7.77
N ILE A 13 10.03 -7.58 7.15
CA ILE A 13 9.57 -6.67 6.09
C ILE A 13 9.18 -7.46 4.83
N GLU A 14 9.94 -8.49 4.48
CA GLU A 14 9.57 -9.42 3.40
C GLU A 14 8.22 -10.10 3.70
N SER A 15 7.96 -10.51 4.95
CA SER A 15 6.64 -11.07 5.33
C SER A 15 5.50 -10.06 5.29
N LEU A 16 5.77 -8.78 5.56
CA LEU A 16 4.79 -7.70 5.50
C LEU A 16 4.41 -7.34 4.06
N ARG A 17 5.29 -7.63 3.10
CA ARG A 17 5.08 -7.47 1.67
C ARG A 17 4.33 -8.66 1.06
N ASN A 18 3.25 -9.08 1.70
CA ASN A 18 2.34 -10.12 1.23
C ASN A 18 0.92 -9.56 1.20
N ASP A 19 0.17 -9.89 0.16
CA ASP A 19 -1.24 -9.51 -0.01
C ASP A 19 -2.11 -10.01 1.15
N ASP A 20 -1.90 -11.25 1.60
CA ASP A 20 -2.67 -11.82 2.72
C ASP A 20 -2.40 -11.07 4.03
N MET A 21 -1.14 -10.71 4.25
CA MET A 21 -0.73 -9.97 5.44
C MET A 21 -1.31 -8.55 5.43
N PHE A 22 -1.29 -7.88 4.26
CA PHE A 22 -1.94 -6.59 4.09
C PHE A 22 -3.44 -6.68 4.39
N GLN A 23 -4.14 -7.68 3.83
CA GLN A 23 -5.58 -7.83 4.05
C GLN A 23 -5.90 -8.07 5.54
N ASN A 24 -5.10 -8.89 6.22
CA ASN A 24 -5.25 -9.14 7.66
C ASN A 24 -5.07 -7.86 8.49
N ILE A 25 -4.04 -7.06 8.17
CA ILE A 25 -3.80 -5.77 8.84
C ILE A 25 -4.98 -4.82 8.59
N TYR A 26 -5.45 -4.73 7.35
CA TYR A 26 -6.57 -3.86 6.95
C TYR A 26 -7.87 -4.25 7.67
N GLU A 27 -8.21 -5.54 7.71
CA GLU A 27 -9.42 -6.01 8.41
C GLU A 27 -9.31 -5.83 9.93
N SER A 28 -8.13 -6.02 10.52
CA SER A 28 -7.91 -5.72 11.94
C SER A 28 -8.11 -4.24 12.24
N THR A 29 -7.45 -3.35 11.47
CA THR A 29 -7.58 -1.90 11.67
C THR A 29 -8.99 -1.39 11.39
N LYS A 30 -9.73 -2.01 10.47
CA LYS A 30 -11.14 -1.71 10.22
C LYS A 30 -12.03 -2.12 11.40
N LYS A 31 -11.75 -3.26 12.05
CA LYS A 31 -12.45 -3.68 13.27
C LYS A 31 -12.16 -2.71 14.43
N ASP A 32 -10.91 -2.29 14.57
CA ASP A 32 -10.49 -1.36 15.63
C ASP A 32 -10.98 0.07 15.36
N GLY A 33 -11.00 0.52 14.11
CA GLY A 33 -11.49 1.85 13.72
C GLY A 33 -12.96 2.09 14.05
N LYS A 34 -13.79 1.02 14.03
CA LYS A 34 -15.17 1.04 14.52
C LYS A 34 -15.27 1.30 16.02
N VAL A 35 -14.25 0.92 16.80
CA VAL A 35 -14.19 1.15 18.26
C VAL A 35 -13.85 2.61 18.57
N TYR A 36 -13.16 3.31 17.66
CA TYR A 36 -12.71 4.70 17.85
C TYR A 36 -13.49 5.75 17.06
N ASN A 37 -14.65 5.41 16.46
CA ASN A 37 -15.44 6.30 15.59
C ASN A 37 -14.61 6.97 14.47
N PHE A 38 -13.55 6.29 14.02
CA PHE A 38 -12.80 6.73 12.85
C PHE A 38 -13.43 6.05 11.63
N ASP A 39 -14.34 6.77 10.96
CA ASP A 39 -14.76 6.39 9.61
C ASP A 39 -13.56 6.58 8.69
N LEU A 40 -12.83 5.50 8.47
CA LEU A 40 -11.63 5.44 7.64
C LEU A 40 -12.07 5.49 6.16
N GLN A 41 -12.72 6.58 5.76
CA GLN A 41 -12.91 6.92 4.37
C GLN A 41 -11.56 7.35 3.82
N LEU A 42 -10.87 6.46 3.11
CA LEU A 42 -9.73 6.82 2.26
C LEU A 42 -10.25 7.71 1.12
N SER A 43 -10.49 8.99 1.41
CA SER A 43 -10.76 9.96 0.37
C SER A 43 -9.48 10.14 -0.44
N THR A 44 -9.50 9.70 -1.69
CA THR A 44 -8.40 9.94 -2.61
C THR A 44 -8.57 11.34 -3.16
N SER A 45 -7.83 12.32 -2.62
CA SER A 45 -7.82 13.67 -3.21
C SER A 45 -7.16 13.60 -4.59
N SER A 46 -7.97 13.47 -5.64
CA SER A 46 -7.49 13.42 -7.02
C SER A 46 -7.20 14.84 -7.53
N ASN A 47 -5.92 15.18 -7.73
CA ASN A 47 -5.49 16.43 -8.36
C ASN A 47 -5.61 16.41 -9.91
N ARG A 48 -6.40 15.50 -10.49
CA ARG A 48 -6.40 15.27 -11.94
C ARG A 48 -7.27 16.31 -12.68
N ARG A 49 -6.69 17.01 -13.64
CA ARG A 49 -7.39 17.95 -14.54
C ARG A 49 -8.55 17.25 -15.27
N ARG A 50 -9.66 17.97 -15.48
CA ARG A 50 -10.91 17.56 -16.16
C ARG A 50 -10.60 16.76 -17.44
N ARG A 51 -11.21 15.56 -17.59
CA ARG A 51 -10.93 14.65 -18.71
C ARG A 51 -11.50 15.16 -20.04
N VAL A 52 -10.72 15.03 -21.10
CA VAL A 52 -11.14 15.16 -22.52
C VAL A 52 -11.99 13.93 -22.90
N PRO A 53 -13.02 14.05 -23.76
CA PRO A 53 -13.82 12.91 -24.22
C PRO A 53 -12.96 11.85 -24.90
N ARG A 54 -13.21 10.57 -24.60
CA ARG A 54 -12.41 9.42 -25.08
C ARG A 54 -13.14 8.63 -26.16
N GLN A 55 -12.37 7.88 -26.96
CA GLN A 55 -12.89 6.90 -27.92
C GLN A 55 -13.23 5.57 -27.24
N TYR A 56 -14.20 4.84 -27.81
CA TYR A 56 -14.88 3.71 -27.17
C TYR A 56 -13.97 2.51 -26.84
N ASP A 57 -12.85 2.32 -27.55
CA ASP A 57 -11.97 1.14 -27.42
C ASP A 57 -10.53 1.47 -26.97
N GLU A 58 -10.29 2.66 -26.43
CA GLU A 58 -8.95 3.06 -25.99
C GLU A 58 -8.55 2.32 -24.69
N LYS A 59 -7.72 1.26 -24.82
CA LYS A 59 -7.16 0.55 -23.66
C LYS A 59 -6.17 1.45 -22.91
N LEU A 60 -6.58 1.96 -21.77
CA LEU A 60 -5.74 2.79 -20.90
C LEU A 60 -4.72 1.95 -20.14
N ARG A 61 -3.43 2.23 -20.36
CA ARG A 61 -2.36 1.79 -19.45
C ARG A 61 -2.47 2.48 -18.07
N ASP A 62 -3.03 3.68 -18.03
CA ASP A 62 -3.17 4.53 -16.82
C ASP A 62 -4.60 4.54 -16.26
N GLN A 63 -5.32 3.42 -16.39
CA GLN A 63 -6.63 3.29 -15.75
C GLN A 63 -6.42 3.35 -14.24
N ALA A 64 -7.04 4.34 -13.60
CA ALA A 64 -6.94 4.46 -12.16
C ALA A 64 -7.54 3.21 -11.52
N LEU A 65 -6.83 2.63 -10.54
CA LEU A 65 -7.43 1.64 -9.66
C LEU A 65 -8.65 2.28 -9.01
N GLU A 66 -9.84 1.78 -9.36
CA GLU A 66 -11.11 2.32 -8.86
C GLU A 66 -11.29 2.02 -7.36
N ASP A 67 -10.66 0.94 -6.87
CA ASP A 67 -10.62 0.60 -5.45
C ASP A 67 -9.54 1.39 -4.71
N SER A 68 -9.98 2.26 -3.80
CA SER A 68 -9.10 3.05 -2.92
C SER A 68 -8.17 2.19 -2.06
N VAL A 69 -8.63 1.00 -1.65
CA VAL A 69 -7.84 0.07 -0.82
C VAL A 69 -6.70 -0.51 -1.64
N VAL A 70 -7.00 -0.98 -2.84
CA VAL A 70 -5.98 -1.51 -3.76
C VAL A 70 -5.01 -0.41 -4.19
N SER A 71 -5.53 0.81 -4.43
CA SER A 71 -4.70 1.97 -4.73
C SER A 71 -3.73 2.30 -3.60
N TYR A 72 -4.19 2.33 -2.34
CA TYR A 72 -3.32 2.54 -1.18
C TYR A 72 -2.30 1.42 -1.00
N LYS A 73 -2.73 0.15 -1.18
CA LYS A 73 -1.86 -1.02 -1.10
C LYS A 73 -0.67 -0.90 -2.06
N VAL A 74 -0.97 -0.68 -3.33
CA VAL A 74 0.04 -0.70 -4.42
C VAL A 74 0.88 0.57 -4.40
N ASN A 75 0.25 1.75 -4.28
CA ASN A 75 0.94 3.01 -4.46
C ASN A 75 1.67 3.50 -3.20
N THR A 76 1.24 3.07 -2.02
CA THR A 76 1.77 3.56 -0.75
C THR A 76 2.40 2.44 0.07
N TYR A 77 1.61 1.43 0.45
CA TYR A 77 2.06 0.41 1.40
C TYR A 77 3.24 -0.41 0.86
N PHE A 78 3.12 -0.98 -0.34
CA PHE A 78 4.21 -1.75 -0.94
C PHE A 78 5.42 -0.89 -1.31
N VAL A 79 5.20 0.33 -1.79
CA VAL A 79 6.30 1.25 -2.12
C VAL A 79 7.14 1.57 -0.89
N ILE A 80 6.52 1.86 0.27
CA ILE A 80 7.24 2.13 1.51
C ILE A 80 8.04 0.89 1.95
N LEU A 81 7.42 -0.30 1.91
CA LEU A 81 8.13 -1.53 2.26
C LEU A 81 9.32 -1.81 1.34
N ASP A 82 9.19 -1.52 0.04
CA ASP A 82 10.27 -1.68 -0.93
C ASP A 82 11.43 -0.72 -0.67
N ILE A 83 11.14 0.53 -0.30
CA ILE A 83 12.16 1.51 0.11
C ILE A 83 12.90 1.03 1.37
N ILE A 84 12.17 0.62 2.40
CA ILE A 84 12.77 0.14 3.66
C ILE A 84 13.60 -1.12 3.40
N SER A 85 13.09 -2.06 2.59
CA SER A 85 13.82 -3.28 2.22
C SER A 85 15.11 -2.96 1.48
N ALA A 86 15.07 -2.04 0.52
CA ALA A 86 16.25 -1.58 -0.22
C ALA A 86 17.29 -0.93 0.71
N ASP A 87 16.85 -0.11 1.68
CA ASP A 87 17.75 0.55 2.61
C ASP A 87 18.35 -0.41 3.65
N LEU A 88 17.61 -1.43 4.08
CA LEU A 88 18.16 -2.49 4.94
C LEU A 88 19.21 -3.32 4.20
N LYS A 89 18.97 -3.66 2.93
CA LYS A 89 19.94 -4.40 2.10
C LYS A 89 21.25 -3.65 1.90
N LYS A 90 21.25 -2.31 1.92
CA LYS A 90 22.48 -1.51 1.83
C LYS A 90 23.31 -1.53 3.11
N LYS A 91 22.69 -1.87 4.25
CA LYS A 91 23.30 -1.81 5.60
C LYS A 91 23.74 -3.18 6.12
N ILE A 92 23.40 -4.25 5.42
CA ILE A 92 23.83 -5.63 5.67
C ILE A 92 25.00 -5.93 4.74
#